data_AF-A0AAJ1UW36-F1
#
_entry.id   AF-A0AAJ1UW36-F1
#
_cell.length_a   1.000
_cell.length_b   1.000
_cell.length_c   1.000
_cell.angle_alpha   90.00
_cell.angle_beta   90.00
_cell.angle_gamma   90.00
#
_symmetry.space_group_name_H-M   'P 1'
#
loop_
_entity.id
_entity.type
_entity.pdbx_description
1 polymer ?
#
loop_
_entity_poly.entity_id
_entity_poly.type
_entity_poly.pdbx_seq_one_letter_code
_entity_poly.pdbx_strand_id
1 'polypeptide(L)'
;MPTKKIPKQDFVINLIKEVLRKRGVVQSQEDLCYHVLDGLKKYDKKYVLSPRRVKELVIKIPNVEIKAKTKKIPKMTKLDKCPVCDKKVSKIYGKNLLNKKIHIGYVCRRCGYTTDLESFMPMKYLFLWKTVKGKV
;
A
#
# COMPACT_ATOMS: atom_id res chain seq x y z
N MET A 1 21.63 -24.20 10.22
CA MET A 1 21.04 -22.85 9.94
C MET A 1 19.80 -22.65 10.79
N PRO A 2 19.47 -21.42 11.24
CA PRO A 2 18.22 -21.17 11.99
C PRO A 2 17.00 -21.34 11.08
N THR A 3 16.08 -22.24 11.44
CA THR A 3 14.86 -22.55 10.67
C THR A 3 13.89 -21.36 10.68
N LYS A 4 13.85 -20.58 9.59
CA LYS A 4 12.93 -19.44 9.41
C LYS A 4 11.50 -19.94 9.22
N LYS A 5 10.54 -19.34 9.93
CA LYS A 5 9.12 -19.72 9.91
C LYS A 5 8.28 -18.62 9.27
N ILE A 6 7.34 -18.99 8.41
CA ILE A 6 6.41 -18.04 7.78
C ILE A 6 5.07 -18.08 8.54
N PRO A 7 4.58 -16.95 9.07
CA PRO A 7 3.30 -16.91 9.79
C PRO A 7 2.10 -17.04 8.85
N LYS A 8 1.03 -17.70 9.33
CA LYS A 8 -0.29 -17.78 8.65
C LYS A 8 -0.82 -16.38 8.36
N GLN A 9 -1.50 -16.21 7.21
CA GLN A 9 -1.91 -14.91 6.70
C GLN A 9 -2.75 -14.12 7.73
N ASP A 10 -3.75 -14.77 8.30
CA ASP A 10 -4.84 -14.09 9.00
C ASP A 10 -4.42 -13.65 10.40
N PHE A 11 -3.44 -14.36 10.98
CA PHE A 11 -2.71 -13.96 12.19
C PHE A 11 -1.92 -12.66 11.95
N VAL A 12 -1.20 -12.54 10.83
CA VAL A 12 -0.51 -11.29 10.45
C VAL A 12 -1.51 -10.17 10.20
N ILE A 13 -2.65 -10.45 9.57
CA ILE A 13 -3.74 -9.47 9.36
C ILE A 13 -4.30 -8.95 10.69
N ASN A 14 -4.49 -9.80 11.70
CA ASN A 14 -4.99 -9.36 13.01
C ASN A 14 -3.96 -8.52 13.77
N LEU A 15 -2.69 -8.93 13.80
CA LEU A 15 -1.59 -8.12 14.34
C LEU A 15 -1.44 -6.75 13.64
N ILE A 16 -1.66 -6.68 12.31
CA ILE A 16 -1.72 -5.41 11.57
C ILE A 16 -2.88 -4.53 12.08
N LYS A 17 -4.08 -5.09 12.29
CA LYS A 17 -5.23 -4.34 12.83
C LYS A 17 -4.93 -3.81 14.24
N GLU A 18 -4.31 -4.60 15.10
CA GLU A 18 -3.94 -4.21 16.47
C GLU A 18 -2.92 -3.06 16.49
N VAL A 19 -1.83 -3.18 15.72
CA VAL A 19 -0.80 -2.14 15.60
C VAL A 19 -1.39 -0.83 15.08
N LEU A 20 -2.24 -0.89 14.05
CA LEU A 20 -2.88 0.29 13.47
C LEU A 20 -3.97 0.88 14.39
N ARG A 21 -4.76 0.06 15.10
CA ARG A 21 -5.71 0.55 16.12
C ARG A 21 -5.00 1.24 17.29
N LYS A 22 -3.86 0.70 17.76
CA LYS A 22 -3.12 1.27 18.90
C LYS A 22 -2.34 2.53 18.55
N ARG A 23 -1.84 2.67 17.31
CA ARG A 23 -1.05 3.83 16.88
C ARG A 23 -1.84 4.90 16.12
N GLY A 24 -2.99 4.55 15.54
CA GLY A 24 -3.77 5.39 14.63
C GLY A 24 -3.11 5.57 13.26
N VAL A 25 -1.84 5.99 13.23
CA VAL A 25 -1.03 6.21 12.02
C VAL A 25 0.35 5.56 12.18
N VAL A 26 0.83 4.91 11.12
CA VAL A 26 2.19 4.36 11.00
C VAL A 26 2.83 4.91 9.73
N GLN A 27 4.10 5.29 9.78
CA GLN A 27 4.69 6.24 8.82
C GLN A 27 5.44 5.60 7.66
N SER A 28 5.79 4.31 7.71
CA SER A 28 6.41 3.60 6.59
C SER A 28 6.09 2.09 6.57
N GLN A 29 6.53 1.38 5.53
CA GLN A 29 6.34 -0.08 5.42
C GLN A 29 7.25 -0.83 6.41
N GLU A 30 8.43 -0.27 6.66
CA GLU A 30 9.48 -0.76 7.55
C GLU A 30 9.05 -0.60 9.01
N ASP A 31 8.53 0.57 9.36
CA ASP A 31 7.90 0.91 10.65
C ASP A 31 6.73 -0.04 10.98
N LEU A 32 5.80 -0.24 10.04
CA LEU A 32 4.71 -1.20 10.21
C LEU A 32 5.20 -2.65 10.30
N CYS A 33 6.20 -3.02 9.50
CA CYS A 33 6.79 -4.36 9.54
C CYS A 33 7.53 -4.64 10.86
N TYR A 34 8.24 -3.65 11.41
CA TYR A 34 8.94 -3.77 12.69
C TYR A 34 7.95 -4.06 13.83
N HIS A 35 6.86 -3.29 13.92
CA HIS A 35 5.86 -3.48 14.98
C HIS A 35 5.06 -4.79 14.84
N VAL A 36 4.73 -5.22 13.62
CA VAL A 36 4.09 -6.52 13.40
C VAL A 36 5.06 -7.68 13.67
N LEU A 37 6.36 -7.53 13.35
CA LEU A 37 7.38 -8.53 13.63
C LEU A 37 7.67 -8.67 15.15
N ASP A 38 7.68 -7.56 15.91
CA ASP A 38 7.75 -7.59 17.37
C ASP A 38 6.58 -8.36 17.98
N GLY A 39 5.35 -8.08 17.53
CA GLY A 39 4.15 -8.83 17.93
C GLY A 39 4.25 -10.32 17.60
N LEU A 40 4.71 -10.68 16.39
CA LEU A 40 4.93 -12.09 15.99
C LEU A 40 5.99 -12.80 16.84
N LYS A 41 7.12 -12.15 17.13
CA LYS A 41 8.27 -12.75 17.84
C LYS A 41 7.97 -13.15 19.28
N LYS A 42 6.90 -12.60 19.89
CA LYS A 42 6.40 -13.00 21.22
C LYS A 42 5.79 -14.40 21.21
N TYR A 43 5.31 -14.87 20.06
CA TYR A 43 4.76 -16.22 19.88
C TYR A 43 5.79 -17.22 19.34
N ASP A 44 6.64 -16.79 18.39
CA ASP A 44 7.77 -17.60 17.91
C ASP A 44 8.90 -16.70 17.40
N LYS A 45 10.06 -16.78 18.06
CA LYS A 45 11.28 -16.02 17.69
C LYS A 45 11.77 -16.32 16.26
N LYS A 46 11.34 -17.42 15.66
CA LYS A 46 11.68 -17.85 14.28
C LYS A 46 10.79 -17.20 13.20
N TYR A 47 9.73 -16.46 13.56
CA TYR A 47 8.87 -15.82 12.55
C TYR A 47 9.62 -14.72 11.77
N VAL A 48 9.49 -14.77 10.44
CA VAL A 48 10.03 -13.77 9.52
C VAL A 48 8.90 -13.15 8.70
N LEU A 49 8.94 -11.83 8.54
CA LEU A 49 8.01 -11.04 7.76
C LEU A 49 8.79 -9.94 7.01
N SER A 50 8.36 -9.59 5.80
CA SER A 50 9.00 -8.55 4.98
C SER A 50 8.07 -7.34 4.77
N PRO A 51 8.60 -6.11 4.63
CA PRO A 51 7.79 -4.91 4.41
C PRO A 51 6.86 -5.02 3.19
N ARG A 52 7.31 -5.69 2.12
CA ARG A 52 6.47 -5.98 0.93
C ARG A 52 5.29 -6.89 1.27
N ARG A 53 5.48 -7.96 2.05
CA ARG A 53 4.37 -8.84 2.49
C ARG A 53 3.41 -8.09 3.41
N VAL A 54 3.90 -7.18 4.25
CA VAL A 54 3.05 -6.27 5.03
C VAL A 54 2.22 -5.40 4.09
N LYS A 55 2.84 -4.65 3.17
CA LYS A 55 2.15 -3.83 2.14
C LYS A 55 1.03 -4.61 1.45
N GLU A 56 1.34 -5.80 0.95
CA GLU A 56 0.40 -6.64 0.20
C GLU A 56 -0.81 -7.14 1.03
N LEU A 57 -0.62 -7.38 2.33
CA LEU A 57 -1.69 -7.80 3.25
C LEU A 57 -2.51 -6.62 3.76
N VAL A 58 -1.89 -5.48 4.08
CA VAL A 58 -2.60 -4.27 4.52
C VAL A 58 -3.59 -3.78 3.46
N ILE A 59 -3.23 -3.86 2.17
CA ILE A 59 -4.10 -3.55 1.03
C ILE A 59 -5.39 -4.41 0.99
N LYS A 60 -5.44 -5.56 1.69
CA LYS A 60 -6.64 -6.41 1.79
C LYS A 60 -7.59 -6.01 2.92
N ILE A 61 -7.21 -5.07 3.80
CA ILE A 61 -7.98 -4.73 5.00
C ILE A 61 -8.86 -3.49 4.71
N PRO A 62 -10.20 -3.60 4.67
CA PRO A 62 -11.06 -2.49 4.25
C PRO A 62 -11.00 -1.28 5.21
N ASN A 63 -10.73 -1.54 6.49
CA ASN A 63 -10.68 -0.52 7.55
C ASN A 63 -9.31 0.18 7.65
N VAL A 64 -8.41 -0.02 6.69
CA VAL A 64 -7.14 0.71 6.59
C VAL A 64 -7.18 1.66 5.40
N GLU A 65 -6.65 2.87 5.60
CA GLU A 65 -6.36 3.82 4.54
C GLU A 65 -4.84 3.85 4.29
N ILE A 66 -4.43 3.92 3.02
CA ILE A 66 -3.02 3.91 2.63
C ILE A 66 -2.74 5.17 1.82
N LYS A 67 -2.01 6.13 2.41
CA LYS A 67 -1.62 7.38 1.75
C LYS A 67 -0.18 7.29 1.27
N ALA A 68 0.00 7.25 -0.04
CA ALA A 68 1.31 7.38 -0.67
C ALA A 68 1.72 8.86 -0.70
N LYS A 69 2.81 9.24 -0.03
CA LYS A 69 3.52 10.49 -0.31
C LYS A 69 4.36 10.28 -1.56
N THR A 70 4.10 11.08 -2.58
CA THR A 70 4.62 10.91 -3.94
C THR A 70 5.50 12.09 -4.36
N LYS A 71 6.62 11.81 -5.06
CA LYS A 71 7.42 12.85 -5.72
C LYS A 71 7.06 12.90 -7.21
N LYS A 72 6.83 14.11 -7.73
CA LYS A 72 6.65 14.38 -9.16
C LYS A 72 7.98 14.16 -9.90
N ILE A 73 7.94 13.43 -11.01
CA ILE A 73 9.09 13.15 -11.89
C ILE A 73 8.74 13.62 -13.32
N PRO A 74 9.60 14.39 -14.02
CA PRO A 74 9.22 15.08 -15.26
C PRO A 74 8.87 14.20 -16.48
N LYS A 75 9.29 12.93 -16.51
CA LYS A 75 8.97 11.96 -17.58
C LYS A 75 8.74 10.56 -16.99
N MET A 76 7.60 9.94 -17.31
CA MET A 76 7.35 8.52 -17.02
C MET A 76 7.45 7.68 -18.29
N THR A 77 8.48 6.84 -18.39
CA THR A 77 8.69 5.95 -19.54
C THR A 77 7.80 4.70 -19.47
N LYS A 78 6.47 4.91 -19.54
CA LYS A 78 5.39 3.94 -19.34
C LYS A 78 5.26 3.43 -17.89
N LEU A 79 4.04 3.08 -17.50
CA LEU A 79 3.73 2.44 -16.21
C LEU A 79 2.87 1.21 -16.46
N ASP A 80 3.45 0.02 -16.40
CA ASP A 80 2.72 -1.24 -16.65
C ASP A 80 2.21 -1.91 -15.37
N LYS A 81 2.81 -1.60 -14.22
CA LYS A 81 2.47 -2.13 -12.89
C LYS A 81 2.24 -0.99 -11.88
N CYS A 82 1.27 -1.16 -11.01
CA CYS A 82 0.97 -0.20 -9.95
C CYS A 82 2.06 -0.21 -8.87
N PRO A 83 2.67 0.92 -8.49
CA PRO A 83 3.72 0.95 -7.46
C PRO A 83 3.17 0.57 -6.07
N VAL A 84 1.89 0.82 -5.80
CA VAL A 84 1.24 0.52 -4.53
C VAL A 84 1.02 -0.98 -4.34
N CYS A 85 0.54 -1.71 -5.36
CA CYS A 85 0.02 -3.07 -5.19
C CYS A 85 0.49 -4.10 -6.22
N ASP A 86 1.48 -3.73 -7.03
CA ASP A 86 2.24 -4.51 -8.02
C ASP A 86 1.42 -5.12 -9.19
N LYS A 87 0.09 -4.99 -9.18
CA LYS A 87 -0.82 -5.43 -10.26
C LYS A 87 -0.82 -4.47 -11.46
N LYS A 88 -1.19 -5.00 -12.63
CA LYS A 88 -1.35 -4.26 -13.89
C LYS A 88 -2.25 -3.03 -13.71
N VAL A 89 -1.84 -1.88 -14.25
CA VAL A 89 -2.66 -0.66 -14.32
C VAL A 89 -3.42 -0.55 -15.64
N SER A 90 -4.53 0.17 -15.63
CA SER A 90 -5.29 0.55 -16.83
C SER A 90 -4.93 1.97 -17.24
N LYS A 91 -4.80 2.21 -18.53
CA LYS A 91 -4.59 3.55 -19.11
C LYS A 91 -5.89 4.35 -19.12
N ILE A 92 -5.82 5.61 -18.71
CA ILE A 92 -6.92 6.58 -18.75
C ILE A 92 -6.75 7.45 -20.00
N TYR A 93 -7.85 7.69 -20.70
CA TYR A 93 -7.89 8.54 -21.88
C TYR A 93 -8.90 9.66 -21.70
N GLY A 94 -8.48 10.88 -22.00
CA GLY A 94 -9.33 12.05 -22.12
C GLY A 94 -9.53 12.46 -23.57
N LYS A 95 -10.22 13.59 -23.78
CA LYS A 95 -10.28 14.31 -25.06
C LYS A 95 -9.57 15.64 -24.89
N ASN A 96 -8.83 16.09 -25.91
CA ASN A 96 -8.33 17.46 -25.94
C ASN A 96 -9.36 18.42 -26.56
N LEU A 97 -9.03 19.71 -26.64
CA LEU A 97 -9.89 20.76 -27.24
C LEU A 97 -10.25 20.49 -28.71
N LEU A 98 -9.46 19.68 -29.42
CA LEU A 98 -9.72 19.24 -30.80
C LEU A 98 -10.51 17.91 -30.85
N ASN A 99 -11.18 17.52 -29.75
CA ASN A 99 -11.95 16.28 -29.58
C ASN A 99 -11.11 14.98 -29.74
N LYS A 100 -9.79 15.08 -29.92
CA LYS A 100 -8.88 13.94 -30.15
C LYS A 100 -8.62 13.20 -28.84
N LYS A 101 -8.68 11.86 -28.90
CA LYS A 101 -8.44 10.97 -27.75
C LYS A 101 -6.97 10.99 -27.34
N ILE A 102 -6.68 11.59 -26.18
CA ILE A 102 -5.33 11.67 -25.61
C ILE A 102 -5.20 10.73 -24.40
N HIS A 103 -4.03 10.14 -24.21
CA HIS A 103 -3.70 9.41 -22.99
C HIS A 103 -3.39 10.42 -21.88
N ILE A 104 -4.01 10.31 -20.71
CA ILE A 104 -3.88 11.32 -19.63
C ILE A 104 -3.28 10.76 -18.33
N GLY A 105 -3.37 9.45 -18.08
CA GLY A 105 -2.92 8.87 -16.82
C GLY A 105 -3.14 7.37 -16.70
N TYR A 106 -2.98 6.84 -15.49
CA TYR A 106 -3.10 5.43 -15.14
C TYR A 106 -3.94 5.24 -13.88
N VAL A 107 -4.80 4.22 -13.85
CA VAL A 107 -5.60 3.82 -12.68
C VAL A 107 -5.39 2.34 -12.34
N CYS A 108 -5.29 2.03 -11.05
CA CYS A 108 -5.25 0.66 -10.54
C CYS A 108 -6.59 0.23 -9.93
N ARG A 109 -7.34 -0.61 -10.67
CA ARG A 109 -8.60 -1.20 -10.19
C ARG A 109 -8.47 -2.11 -8.94
N ARG A 110 -7.25 -2.47 -8.47
CA ARG A 110 -7.05 -3.20 -7.19
C ARG A 110 -7.09 -2.30 -5.95
N CYS A 111 -6.57 -1.08 -6.02
CA CYS A 111 -6.27 -0.28 -4.83
C CYS A 111 -6.60 1.22 -4.96
N GLY A 112 -7.25 1.63 -6.04
CA GLY A 112 -7.65 3.03 -6.26
C GLY A 112 -6.51 3.99 -6.63
N TYR A 113 -5.25 3.54 -6.64
CA TYR A 113 -4.11 4.37 -7.06
C TYR A 113 -4.33 4.92 -8.47
N THR A 114 -4.28 6.24 -8.59
CA THR A 114 -4.43 6.99 -9.84
C THR A 114 -3.28 8.00 -9.94
N THR A 115 -2.76 8.20 -11.15
CA THR A 115 -1.69 9.16 -11.46
C THR A 115 -1.85 9.66 -12.90
N ASP A 116 -1.45 10.89 -13.16
CA ASP A 116 -1.42 11.45 -14.51
C ASP A 116 -0.14 11.00 -15.26
N LEU A 117 0.14 11.60 -16.43
CA LEU A 117 1.35 11.33 -17.21
C LEU A 117 2.65 11.72 -16.48
N GLU A 118 2.59 12.74 -15.63
CA GLU A 118 3.69 13.14 -14.76
C GLU A 118 3.78 12.14 -13.59
N SER A 119 4.92 11.48 -13.42
CA SER A 119 5.04 10.36 -12.49
C SER A 119 4.95 10.84 -11.05
N PHE A 120 3.87 10.50 -10.35
CA PHE A 120 3.79 10.58 -8.89
C PHE A 120 4.32 9.29 -8.25
N MET A 121 5.64 9.09 -8.25
CA MET A 121 6.25 7.89 -7.65
C MET A 121 6.11 7.90 -6.12
N PRO A 122 5.51 6.86 -5.50
CA PRO A 122 5.44 6.75 -4.04
C PRO A 122 6.82 6.62 -3.40
N MET A 123 7.19 7.60 -2.58
CA MET A 123 8.42 7.58 -1.77
C MET A 123 8.19 7.06 -0.35
N LYS A 124 7.02 7.33 0.23
CA LYS A 124 6.69 6.92 1.61
C LYS A 124 5.22 6.56 1.72
N TYR A 125 4.90 5.53 2.51
CA TYR A 125 3.54 5.01 2.68
C TYR A 125 3.09 5.23 4.13
N LEU A 126 2.08 6.07 4.32
CA LEU A 126 1.39 6.20 5.60
C LEU A 126 0.24 5.20 5.63
N PHE A 127 0.15 4.46 6.71
CA PHE A 127 -0.92 3.52 7.00
C PHE A 127 -1.76 4.09 8.14
N LEU A 128 -3.04 4.34 7.88
CA LEU A 128 -3.96 4.93 8.86
C LEU A 128 -5.08 3.94 9.16
N TRP A 129 -5.40 3.74 10.44
CA TRP A 129 -6.64 3.08 10.79
C TRP A 129 -7.81 4.02 10.47
N LYS A 130 -8.79 3.55 9.70
CA LYS A 130 -10.03 4.31 9.49
C LYS A 130 -10.82 4.26 10.80
N THR A 131 -10.71 5.31 11.59
CA THR A 131 -11.75 5.63 12.57
C THR A 131 -13.04 5.85 11.79
N VAL A 132 -14.01 4.96 12.01
CA VAL A 132 -15.35 5.14 11.48
C VAL A 132 -15.98 6.29 12.26
N LYS A 133 -15.76 7.52 11.80
CA LYS A 133 -16.65 8.63 12.17
C LYS A 133 -18.04 8.21 11.68
N GLY A 134 -18.91 7.87 12.63
CA GLY A 134 -20.32 7.69 12.31
C GLY A 134 -20.84 8.95 11.62
N LYS A 135 -21.70 8.77 10.64
CA LYS A 135 -22.57 9.87 10.22
C LYS A 135 -23.48 10.17 11.40
N VAL A 136 -23.35 11.37 11.94
CA VAL A 136 -24.45 12.10 12.59
C VAL A 136 -25.19 12.80 11.46
#